data_AF-A0A4Y6R319-F1
#
_entry.id   AF-A0A4Y6R319-F1
#
_cell.length_a   1.000
_cell.length_b   1.000
_cell.length_c   1.000
_cell.angle_alpha   90.00
_cell.angle_beta   90.00
_cell.angle_gamma   90.00
#
_symmetry.space_group_name_H-M   'P 1'
#
loop_
_entity.id
_entity.type
_entity.pdbx_description
1 polymer ?
#
loop_
_entity_poly.entity_id
_entity_poly.type
_entity_poly.pdbx_seq_one_letter_code
_entity_poly.pdbx_strand_id
1 'polypeptide(L)'
;MIAVESSTGIGAGLIDRGTPLRGIKGTAGAIGHIPIQRGVDFPCICGNKGCLVALSGGPAIAKSPLRVGAGLELENLGRLLPSETKKQFKKVLDL
;
A
#
# COMPACT_ATOMS: atom_id res chain seq x y z
N MET A 1 -3.59 11.77 16.46
CA MET A 1 -4.01 10.47 15.88
C MET A 1 -3.44 10.37 14.47
N ILE A 2 -3.02 9.17 14.09
CA ILE A 2 -2.61 8.85 12.71
C ILE A 2 -3.50 7.69 12.25
N ALA A 3 -4.19 7.86 11.13
CA ALA A 3 -4.94 6.79 10.48
C ALA A 3 -4.23 6.47 9.16
N VAL A 4 -3.90 5.21 8.92
CA VAL A 4 -3.23 4.77 7.70
C VAL A 4 -4.22 4.02 6.83
N GLU A 5 -4.29 4.41 5.56
CA GLU A 5 -5.00 3.69 4.53
C GLU A 5 -3.98 2.89 3.71
N SER A 6 -4.28 1.61 3.52
CA SER A 6 -3.45 0.68 2.76
C SER A 6 -4.35 -0.15 1.86
N SER A 7 -4.23 0.09 0.56
CA SER A 7 -5.01 -0.53 -0.51
C SER A 7 -4.09 -0.67 -1.72
N THR A 8 -4.54 -0.34 -2.92
CA THR A 8 -3.68 -0.17 -4.10
C THR A 8 -2.58 0.87 -3.85
N GLY A 9 -2.91 1.94 -3.10
CA GLY A 9 -1.99 2.97 -2.64
C GLY A 9 -1.76 2.92 -1.13
N ILE A 10 -0.92 3.84 -0.63
CA ILE A 10 -0.72 4.06 0.81
C ILE A 10 -0.76 5.55 1.11
N GLY A 11 -1.60 5.94 2.06
CA GLY A 11 -1.73 7.30 2.54
C GLY A 11 -2.03 7.35 4.04
N ALA A 12 -1.92 8.53 4.62
CA ALA A 12 -2.25 8.75 6.02
C ALA A 12 -3.08 10.00 6.24
N GLY A 13 -4.01 9.94 7.20
CA GLY A 13 -4.66 11.09 7.80
C GLY A 13 -4.01 11.44 9.12
N LEU A 14 -3.62 12.71 9.29
CA LEU A 14 -3.03 13.22 10.52
C LEU A 14 -4.04 14.11 11.23
N ILE A 15 -4.31 13.85 12.51
CA ILE A 15 -5.19 14.67 13.35
C ILE A 15 -4.41 15.12 14.58
N ASP A 16 -4.28 16.43 14.76
CA ASP A 16 -3.72 17.06 15.96
C ASP A 16 -4.80 17.83 16.71
N ARG A 17 -4.94 17.56 18.02
CA ARG A 17 -5.96 18.18 18.89
C ARG A 17 -7.37 18.22 18.28
N GLY A 18 -7.80 17.10 17.70
CA GLY A 18 -9.11 16.97 17.05
C GLY A 18 -9.23 17.64 15.67
N THR A 19 -8.18 18.31 15.18
CA THR A 19 -8.17 19.00 13.89
C THR A 19 -7.35 18.23 12.84
N PRO A 20 -7.89 17.95 11.65
CA PRO A 20 -7.12 17.35 10.57
C PRO A 20 -6.03 18.28 10.06
N LEU A 21 -4.79 17.78 10.00
CA LEU A 21 -3.70 18.48 9.31
C LEU A 21 -3.87 18.30 7.80
N ARG A 22 -3.87 19.40 7.06
CA ARG A 22 -4.01 19.39 5.59
C ARG A 22 -2.67 19.51 4.86
N GLY A 23 -1.70 20.24 5.42
CA GLY A 23 -0.45 20.56 4.73
C GLY A 23 -0.67 21.47 3.52
N ILE A 24 0.42 21.79 2.81
CA ILE A 24 0.34 22.64 1.60
C ILE A 24 -0.40 21.87 0.52
N LYS A 25 -1.47 22.45 -0.04
CA LYS A 25 -2.32 21.83 -1.08
C LYS A 25 -2.92 20.48 -0.69
N GLY A 26 -3.14 20.21 0.60
CA GLY A 26 -3.75 18.95 1.04
C GLY A 26 -2.82 17.74 1.02
N THR A 27 -1.50 17.96 1.05
CA THR A 27 -0.48 16.90 0.94
C THR A 27 -0.08 16.24 2.26
N ALA A 28 -0.65 16.67 3.39
CA ALA A 28 -0.36 16.04 4.67
C ALA A 28 -0.69 14.55 4.64
N GLY A 29 0.27 13.73 5.07
CA GLY A 29 0.13 12.28 5.09
C GLY A 29 0.28 11.60 3.72
N ALA A 30 0.80 12.29 2.69
CA ALA A 30 1.25 11.68 1.44
C ALA A 30 2.54 10.85 1.64
N ILE A 31 2.44 9.75 2.40
CA ILE A 31 3.58 8.95 2.84
C ILE A 31 3.96 7.83 1.86
N GLY A 32 3.07 7.44 0.93
CA GLY A 32 3.28 6.30 0.05
C GLY A 32 4.53 6.40 -0.84
N HIS A 33 4.92 7.61 -1.26
CA HIS A 33 6.08 7.82 -2.13
C HIS A 33 7.37 8.15 -1.38
N ILE A 34 7.37 8.11 -0.05
CA ILE A 34 8.59 8.31 0.75
C ILE A 34 9.50 7.09 0.55
N PRO A 35 10.78 7.25 0.17
CA PRO A 35 11.74 6.16 0.12
C PRO A 35 12.03 5.63 1.53
N ILE A 36 11.83 4.34 1.76
CA ILE A 36 11.98 3.72 3.10
C ILE A 36 13.14 2.74 3.21
N GLN A 37 13.74 2.33 2.09
CA GLN A 37 14.84 1.37 2.11
C GLN A 37 15.96 1.76 1.14
N ARG A 38 17.19 1.88 1.67
CA ARG A 38 18.39 2.16 0.88
C ARG A 38 18.92 0.88 0.25
N GLY A 39 19.46 0.97 -0.96
CA GLY A 39 20.00 -0.18 -1.70
C GLY A 39 18.95 -1.09 -2.32
N VAL A 40 17.67 -0.73 -2.22
CA VAL A 40 16.56 -1.48 -2.80
C VAL A 40 16.07 -0.76 -4.05
N ASP A 41 16.25 -1.43 -5.19
CA ASP A 41 16.03 -0.87 -6.52
C ASP A 41 14.64 -1.23 -7.08
N PHE A 42 13.60 -1.20 -6.23
CA PHE A 42 12.21 -1.37 -6.70
C PHE A 42 11.70 -0.07 -7.35
N PRO A 43 11.30 -0.11 -8.62
CA PRO A 43 10.78 1.07 -9.30
C PRO A 43 9.42 1.45 -8.72
N CYS A 44 9.23 2.75 -8.47
CA CYS A 44 7.93 3.31 -8.14
C CYS A 44 7.37 4.05 -9.36
N ILE A 45 6.04 4.00 -9.53
CA ILE A 45 5.34 4.71 -10.62
C ILE A 45 5.51 6.23 -10.58
N CYS A 46 5.93 6.81 -9.44
CA CYS A 46 6.23 8.24 -9.34
C CYS A 46 7.60 8.62 -9.94
N GLY A 47 8.39 7.64 -10.39
CA GLY A 47 9.73 7.83 -10.97
C GLY A 47 10.89 7.61 -9.98
N ASN A 48 10.61 7.56 -8.68
CA ASN A 48 11.61 7.23 -7.65
C ASN A 48 11.78 5.71 -7.47
N LYS A 49 12.69 5.33 -6.57
CA LYS A 49 12.91 3.94 -6.16
C LYS A 49 12.73 3.74 -4.66
N GLY A 50 12.33 2.54 -4.26
CA GLY A 50 12.25 2.15 -2.85
C GLY A 50 11.17 2.88 -2.03
N CYS A 51 10.16 3.43 -2.70
CA CYS A 51 9.01 4.06 -2.05
C CYS A 51 8.20 3.05 -1.23
N LEU A 52 7.63 3.49 -0.10
CA LEU A 52 6.76 2.66 0.75
C LEU A 52 5.68 1.89 -0.05
N VAL A 53 4.96 2.59 -0.93
CA VAL A 53 3.89 1.98 -1.76
C VAL A 53 4.42 0.97 -2.78
N ALA A 54 5.65 1.15 -3.26
CA ALA A 54 6.27 0.20 -4.20
C ALA A 54 6.65 -1.13 -3.53
N LEU A 55 6.75 -1.14 -2.20
CA LEU A 55 7.09 -2.32 -1.41
C LEU A 55 5.87 -2.97 -0.74
N SER A 56 4.86 -2.17 -0.40
CA SER A 56 3.77 -2.60 0.49
C SER A 56 2.36 -2.27 -0.01
N GLY A 57 2.21 -1.59 -1.16
CA GLY A 57 0.91 -1.40 -1.79
C GLY A 57 0.35 -2.72 -2.34
N GLY A 58 -0.95 -2.76 -2.61
CA GLY A 58 -1.66 -3.93 -3.14
C GLY A 58 -0.94 -4.63 -4.30
N PRO A 59 -0.52 -3.93 -5.37
CA PRO A 59 0.24 -4.53 -6.47
C PRO A 59 1.60 -5.11 -6.04
N ALA A 60 2.29 -4.45 -5.10
CA ALA A 60 3.58 -4.92 -4.58
C ALA A 60 3.41 -6.21 -3.77
N ILE A 61 2.39 -6.27 -2.92
CA ILE A 61 2.03 -7.50 -2.17
C ILE A 61 1.65 -8.61 -3.14
N ALA A 62 0.84 -8.32 -4.15
CA ALA A 62 0.39 -9.29 -5.15
C ALA A 62 1.53 -9.88 -5.99
N LYS A 63 2.57 -9.10 -6.27
CA LYS A 63 3.77 -9.52 -7.03
C LYS A 63 4.87 -10.07 -6.14
N SER A 64 4.80 -9.86 -4.83
CA SER A 64 5.77 -10.41 -3.88
C SER A 64 5.63 -11.93 -3.82
N PRO A 65 6.74 -12.69 -3.89
CA PRO A 65 6.73 -14.12 -3.59
C PRO A 65 6.45 -14.27 -2.09
N LEU A 66 5.18 -14.21 -1.72
CA LEU A 66 4.69 -14.25 -0.34
C LEU A 66 5.19 -15.54 0.32
N ARG A 67 6.22 -15.40 1.18
CA ARG A 67 6.42 -16.31 2.32
C ARG A 67 5.70 -15.71 3.51
N VAL A 68 4.37 -15.82 3.51
CA VAL A 68 3.62 -15.53 4.74
C VAL A 68 4.00 -16.61 5.74
N GLY A 69 4.59 -16.22 6.88
CA GLY A 69 4.82 -17.13 8.02
C GLY A 69 3.53 -17.74 8.61
N ALA A 70 2.38 -17.55 7.97
CA ALA A 70 1.08 -18.08 8.32
C ALA A 70 0.52 -19.09 7.28
N GLY A 71 1.32 -19.55 6.31
CA GLY A 71 0.88 -20.58 5.35
C GLY A 71 -0.20 -20.12 4.36
N LEU A 72 -0.29 -18.82 4.09
CA LEU A 72 -1.23 -18.25 3.12
C LEU A 72 -0.55 -18.09 1.75
N GLU A 73 -0.83 -19.02 0.83
CA GLU A 73 -0.56 -18.84 -0.59
C GLU A 73 -1.57 -17.85 -1.21
N LEU A 74 -1.12 -17.05 -2.18
CA LEU A 74 -1.97 -16.11 -2.94
C LEU A 74 -3.21 -16.80 -3.54
N GLU A 75 -3.05 -18.06 -3.91
CA GLU A 75 -4.07 -18.99 -4.41
C GLU A 75 -5.27 -19.13 -3.44
N ASN A 76 -4.98 -19.07 -2.14
CA ASN A 76 -5.95 -19.29 -1.06
C ASN A 76 -6.47 -17.97 -0.46
N LEU A 77 -5.77 -16.85 -0.67
CA LEU A 77 -6.22 -15.52 -0.25
C LEU A 77 -7.58 -15.17 -0.89
N GLY A 78 -7.73 -15.50 -2.17
CA GLY A 78 -8.99 -15.33 -2.89
C GLY A 78 -10.17 -16.14 -2.32
N ARG A 79 -9.97 -17.14 -1.44
CA ARG A 79 -11.07 -17.85 -0.76
C ARG A 79 -11.52 -17.16 0.53
N LEU A 80 -10.59 -16.52 1.24
CA LEU A 80 -10.81 -15.87 2.54
C LEU A 80 -11.34 -14.44 2.42
N LEU A 81 -11.22 -13.83 1.23
CA LEU A 81 -11.70 -12.48 0.98
C LEU A 81 -13.22 -12.45 0.71
N PRO A 82 -13.97 -11.46 1.23
CA PRO A 82 -15.35 -11.19 0.82
C PRO A 82 -15.47 -11.00 -0.71
N SER A 83 -16.66 -11.29 -1.27
CA SER A 83 -16.92 -11.22 -2.73
C SER A 83 -16.50 -9.90 -3.38
N GLU A 84 -16.80 -8.77 -2.73
CA GLU A 84 -16.41 -7.43 -3.14
C GLU A 84 -14.88 -7.28 -3.21
N THR A 85 -14.18 -7.78 -2.20
CA THR A 85 -12.73 -7.70 -2.11
C THR A 85 -12.03 -8.58 -3.15
N LYS A 86 -12.62 -9.73 -3.52
CA LYS A 86 -12.12 -10.58 -4.63
C LYS A 86 -12.15 -9.84 -5.97
N LYS A 87 -13.24 -9.12 -6.27
CA LYS A 87 -13.35 -8.29 -7.49
C LYS A 87 -12.28 -7.21 -7.54
N GLN A 88 -12.04 -6.54 -6.41
CA GLN A 88 -11.00 -5.52 -6.28
C GLN A 88 -9.59 -6.11 -6.44
N PHE A 89 -9.31 -7.26 -5.82
CA PHE A 89 -8.01 -7.94 -5.93
C PHE A 89 -7.72 -8.42 -7.35
N LYS A 90 -8.71 -9.01 -8.04
CA LYS A 90 -8.53 -9.44 -9.43
C LYS A 90 -8.12 -8.28 -10.33
N LYS A 91 -8.78 -7.12 -10.17
CA LYS A 91 -8.42 -5.89 -10.90
C LYS A 91 -7.01 -5.39 -10.58
N VAL A 92 -6.49 -5.64 -9.38
CA VAL A 92 -5.11 -5.29 -8.99
C VAL A 92 -4.09 -6.28 -9.56
N LEU A 93 -4.43 -7.57 -9.66
CA LEU A 93 -3.59 -8.61 -10.27
C LEU A 93 -3.49 -8.46 -11.80
N ASP A 94 -4.55 -7.96 -12.44
CA ASP A 94 -4.61 -7.73 -13.88
C ASP A 94 -3.89 -6.43 -14.33
N LEU A 95 -3.22 -5.69 -13.42
CA LEU A 95 -2.46 -4.44 -13.65
C LEU A 95 -0.92 -4.63 -13.61
#